data_AF-A0AAV3Q6E3-F1
#
_entry.id   AF-A0AAV3Q6E3-F1
#
_cell.length_a   1.000
_cell.length_b   1.000
_cell.length_c   1.000
_cell.angle_alpha   90.00
_cell.angle_beta   90.00
_cell.angle_gamma   90.00
#
_symmetry.space_group_name_H-M   'P 1'
#
loop_
_entity.id
_entity.type
_entity.pdbx_description
1 polymer ?
#
loop_
_entity_poly.entity_id
_entity_poly.type
_entity_poly.pdbx_seq_one_letter_code
_entity_poly.pdbx_strand_id
1 'polypeptide(L)'
;MNTTLAYKPIIYHIPLSNLDKYYEKCPLFKPRLSTATTSLTTTCCLNNENSQESPSGFSLLKSDVSCKSGSLWSTLAFYIFSLHIPLSFGGVSAVASVFHQSVVDPQTQALSILIIESVEFIGFLLLLRFSHNQVELLDCFKPKKLLKERSWILASILGFGFIVLTLFLTSILADQLIGPKDVNNPVLRDMLSGGEISATACILLYCVVTPILEESVYRGFLLTSLSSTMTWKQSVIISSLIFSASHFSGENFLQLFVIGIVLGCSYCWSGNLSSSIAIHSLYNALILYVTYVS
;
A
#
# COMPACT_ATOMS: atom_id res chain seq x y z
N MET A 1 32.13 7.87 21.26
CA MET A 1 32.22 6.45 20.85
C MET A 1 31.52 6.31 19.51
N ASN A 2 32.28 6.46 18.42
CA ASN A 2 31.79 6.31 17.04
C ASN A 2 32.46 5.06 16.46
N THR A 3 31.68 4.04 16.12
CA THR A 3 32.16 2.89 15.32
C THR A 3 31.78 3.10 13.88
N THR A 4 32.68 3.72 13.12
CA THR A 4 32.67 3.75 11.66
C THR A 4 33.17 2.39 11.16
N LEU A 5 32.28 1.59 10.57
CA LEU A 5 32.64 0.37 9.83
C LEU A 5 33.34 0.77 8.53
N ALA A 6 34.66 0.58 8.49
CA ALA A 6 35.49 0.79 7.32
C ALA A 6 35.30 -0.37 6.32
N TYR A 7 34.67 -0.12 5.17
CA TYR A 7 34.69 -1.03 4.04
C TYR A 7 36.08 -1.01 3.39
N LYS A 8 36.82 -2.11 3.47
CA LYS A 8 38.03 -2.33 2.66
C LYS A 8 37.63 -2.91 1.30
N PRO A 9 38.02 -2.30 0.16
CA PRO A 9 37.84 -2.93 -1.14
C PRO A 9 38.80 -4.11 -1.29
N ILE A 10 38.27 -5.26 -1.73
CA ILE A 10 39.07 -6.43 -2.12
C ILE A 10 39.49 -6.22 -3.59
N ILE A 11 40.79 -6.05 -3.82
CA ILE A 11 41.37 -5.87 -5.16
C ILE A 11 41.68 -7.26 -5.73
N TYR A 12 41.12 -7.60 -6.88
CA TYR A 12 41.50 -8.79 -7.64
C TYR A 12 42.41 -8.41 -8.81
N HIS A 13 43.54 -9.09 -8.95
CA HIS A 13 44.40 -8.99 -10.13
C HIS A 13 44.01 -10.09 -11.13
N ILE A 14 43.42 -9.71 -12.27
CA ILE A 14 42.99 -10.66 -13.31
C ILE A 14 43.96 -10.59 -14.51
N PRO A 15 44.52 -11.73 -14.98
CA PRO A 15 45.32 -11.78 -16.21
C PRO A 15 44.48 -11.51 -17.46
N LEU A 16 45.03 -10.74 -18.41
CA LEU A 16 44.37 -10.31 -19.66
C LEU A 16 43.84 -11.45 -20.55
N SER A 17 44.32 -12.68 -20.39
CA SER A 17 43.89 -13.84 -21.19
C SER A 17 42.48 -14.37 -20.87
N ASN A 18 41.84 -13.89 -19.79
CA ASN A 18 40.52 -14.37 -19.33
C ASN A 18 39.41 -13.31 -19.39
N LEU A 19 39.64 -12.18 -20.08
CA LEU A 19 38.74 -11.02 -20.07
C LEU A 19 37.39 -11.30 -20.75
N ASP A 20 37.39 -12.06 -21.84
CA ASP A 20 36.19 -12.36 -22.63
C ASP A 20 35.16 -13.19 -21.85
N LYS A 21 35.63 -14.05 -20.93
CA LYS A 21 34.78 -14.92 -20.11
C LYS A 21 34.02 -14.16 -19.01
N TYR A 22 34.44 -12.93 -18.69
CA TYR A 22 33.81 -12.07 -17.67
C TYR A 22 32.88 -11.02 -18.27
N TYR A 23 33.06 -10.67 -19.54
CA TYR A 23 32.16 -9.76 -20.27
C TYR A 23 30.73 -10.30 -20.35
N GLU A 24 30.56 -11.62 -20.46
CA GLU A 24 29.24 -12.27 -20.44
C GLU A 24 28.50 -12.14 -19.09
N LYS A 25 29.22 -11.89 -17.97
CA LYS A 25 28.63 -11.84 -16.62
C LYS A 25 28.32 -10.43 -16.12
N CYS A 26 28.79 -9.37 -16.77
CA CYS A 26 28.63 -7.99 -16.28
C CYS A 26 28.50 -6.98 -17.44
N PRO A 27 27.28 -6.56 -17.81
CA PRO A 27 27.07 -5.64 -18.95
C PRO A 27 27.45 -4.17 -18.69
N LEU A 28 27.83 -3.78 -17.46
CA LEU A 28 28.32 -2.43 -17.12
C LEU A 28 29.86 -2.39 -17.02
N PHE A 29 30.53 -2.74 -18.11
CA PHE A 29 31.98 -2.61 -18.24
C PHE A 29 32.34 -1.21 -18.77
N LYS A 30 32.94 -0.35 -17.94
CA LYS A 30 33.61 0.89 -18.38
C LYS A 30 35.08 0.86 -17.95
N PRO A 31 36.02 0.55 -18.85
CA PRO A 31 37.43 0.58 -18.49
C PRO A 31 37.90 2.03 -18.38
N ARG A 32 38.57 2.38 -17.29
CA ARG A 32 39.31 3.64 -17.15
C ARG A 32 40.79 3.31 -17.19
N LEU A 33 41.45 3.67 -18.29
CA LEU A 33 42.87 3.37 -18.51
C LEU A 33 43.72 4.38 -17.71
N SER A 34 44.45 3.92 -16.72
CA SER A 34 45.49 4.71 -16.04
C SER A 34 46.84 4.36 -16.64
N THR A 35 47.52 5.33 -17.24
CA THR A 35 48.85 5.19 -17.84
C THR A 35 49.92 5.16 -16.75
N ALA A 36 50.09 4.01 -16.10
CA ALA A 36 51.32 3.54 -15.46
C ALA A 36 51.02 2.23 -14.74
N THR A 37 51.80 1.18 -15.03
CA THR A 37 51.72 -0.21 -14.51
C THR A 37 50.69 -1.13 -15.16
N THR A 38 51.15 -2.30 -15.58
CA THR A 38 50.41 -3.42 -16.18
C THR A 38 49.52 -4.13 -15.18
N SER A 39 48.57 -3.42 -14.55
CA SER A 39 47.53 -4.04 -13.73
C SER A 39 46.21 -3.28 -13.84
N LEU A 40 45.15 -4.02 -14.19
CA LEU A 40 43.78 -3.51 -14.22
C LEU A 40 43.21 -3.61 -12.80
N THR A 41 42.83 -2.49 -12.19
CA THR A 41 42.12 -2.48 -10.91
C THR A 41 40.63 -2.39 -11.15
N THR A 42 39.89 -3.44 -10.78
CA THR A 42 38.43 -3.51 -10.88
C THR A 42 37.81 -3.59 -9.49
N THR A 43 36.86 -2.70 -9.21
CA THR A 43 35.96 -2.81 -8.05
C THR A 43 34.71 -3.53 -8.53
N CYS A 44 34.68 -4.85 -8.40
CA CYS A 44 33.48 -5.64 -8.71
C CYS A 44 32.74 -5.89 -7.39
N CYS A 45 31.55 -5.29 -7.23
CA CYS A 45 30.61 -5.74 -6.22
C CYS A 45 30.06 -7.08 -6.68
N LEU A 46 30.77 -8.17 -6.38
CA LEU A 46 30.24 -9.51 -6.50
C LEU A 46 29.10 -9.61 -5.47
N ASN A 47 27.86 -9.49 -5.96
CA ASN A 47 26.74 -10.10 -5.26
C ASN A 47 27.05 -11.58 -5.16
N ASN A 48 27.23 -12.04 -3.94
CA ASN A 48 27.38 -13.45 -3.64
C ASN A 48 26.00 -14.10 -3.88
N GLU A 49 25.67 -14.37 -5.15
CA GLU A 49 24.53 -15.18 -5.56
C GLU A 49 24.77 -16.65 -5.19
N ASN A 50 24.86 -16.92 -3.88
CA ASN A 50 24.73 -18.24 -3.27
C ASN A 50 24.56 -18.12 -1.75
N SER A 51 23.69 -17.20 -1.33
CA SER A 51 23.01 -17.30 -0.04
C SER A 51 21.52 -17.35 -0.32
N GLN A 52 20.99 -18.58 -0.48
CA GLN A 52 19.60 -18.84 -0.17
C GLN A 52 19.42 -18.63 1.35
N GLU A 53 19.42 -17.37 1.79
CA GLU A 53 18.86 -17.03 3.08
C GLU A 53 17.35 -17.18 2.96
N SER A 54 16.81 -18.19 3.65
CA SER A 54 15.40 -18.18 4.01
C SER A 54 15.08 -16.81 4.62
N PRO A 55 13.93 -16.18 4.31
CA PRO A 55 13.55 -14.95 4.96
C PRO A 55 13.26 -15.27 6.44
N SER A 56 14.29 -15.20 7.28
CA SER A 56 14.24 -15.54 8.71
C SER A 56 13.40 -14.54 9.52
N GLY A 57 12.97 -13.43 8.91
CA GLY A 57 12.08 -12.43 9.49
C GLY A 57 10.61 -12.56 9.09
N PHE A 58 9.73 -11.95 9.90
CA PHE A 58 8.28 -11.86 9.65
C PHE A 58 7.95 -11.19 8.31
N SER A 59 8.66 -10.12 7.96
CA SER A 59 8.41 -9.33 6.75
C SER A 59 9.17 -9.88 5.53
N LEU A 60 8.48 -9.97 4.38
CA LEU A 60 9.03 -10.27 3.05
C LEU A 60 9.34 -9.00 2.24
N LEU A 61 9.02 -7.81 2.75
CA LEU A 61 9.36 -6.56 2.08
C LEU A 61 10.86 -6.33 2.21
N LYS A 62 11.53 -6.19 1.06
CA LYS A 62 12.98 -5.94 0.99
C LYS A 62 13.28 -4.51 1.41
N SER A 63 14.30 -4.34 2.24
CA SER A 63 14.84 -3.03 2.64
C SER A 63 15.58 -2.30 1.51
N ASP A 64 15.96 -2.99 0.43
CA ASP A 64 16.93 -2.46 -0.55
C ASP A 64 16.32 -1.57 -1.65
N VAL A 65 15.04 -1.19 -1.55
CA VAL A 65 14.45 -0.26 -2.53
C VAL A 65 14.99 1.15 -2.26
N SER A 66 15.81 1.68 -3.17
CA SER A 66 16.41 3.03 -3.06
C SER A 66 15.37 4.15 -3.28
N CYS A 67 14.28 4.15 -2.52
CA CYS A 67 13.36 5.27 -2.46
C CYS A 67 14.04 6.40 -1.68
N LYS A 68 14.34 7.52 -2.35
CA LYS A 68 14.87 8.70 -1.66
C LYS A 68 13.76 9.26 -0.76
N SER A 69 13.92 9.22 0.56
CA SER A 69 12.91 9.67 1.54
C SER A 69 12.29 11.05 1.23
N GLY A 70 13.05 11.98 0.64
CA GLY A 70 12.55 13.31 0.25
C GLY A 70 11.49 13.33 -0.86
N SER A 71 11.49 12.38 -1.79
CA SER A 71 10.45 12.29 -2.83
C SER A 71 9.17 11.61 -2.32
N LEU A 72 9.25 10.78 -1.28
CA LEU A 72 8.08 10.11 -0.68
C LEU A 72 7.09 11.11 -0.10
N TRP A 73 7.54 11.94 0.85
CA TRP A 73 6.65 12.84 1.58
C TRP A 73 6.05 13.90 0.66
N SER A 74 6.81 14.39 -0.31
CA SER A 74 6.31 15.32 -1.33
C SER A 74 5.24 14.68 -2.23
N THR A 75 5.45 13.43 -2.65
CA THR A 75 4.46 12.69 -3.47
C THR A 75 3.20 12.41 -2.66
N LEU A 76 3.34 11.96 -1.41
CA LEU A 76 2.21 11.72 -0.51
C LEU A 76 1.44 13.00 -0.22
N ALA A 77 2.13 14.10 0.09
CA ALA A 77 1.50 15.39 0.33
C ALA A 77 0.75 15.88 -0.90
N PHE A 78 1.35 15.76 -2.10
CA PHE A 78 0.66 16.11 -3.34
C PHE A 78 -0.59 15.26 -3.55
N TYR A 79 -0.51 13.94 -3.33
CA TYR A 79 -1.68 13.06 -3.40
C TYR A 79 -2.77 13.50 -2.41
N ILE A 80 -2.43 13.68 -1.13
CA ILE A 80 -3.41 14.02 -0.09
C ILE A 80 -4.07 15.38 -0.36
N PHE A 81 -3.30 16.42 -0.64
CA PHE A 81 -3.83 17.78 -0.75
C PHE A 81 -4.40 18.11 -2.13
N SER A 82 -3.90 17.49 -3.21
CA SER A 82 -4.32 17.80 -4.58
C SER A 82 -5.31 16.80 -5.16
N LEU A 83 -5.37 15.57 -4.64
CA LEU A 83 -6.26 14.52 -5.14
C LEU A 83 -7.26 14.09 -4.05
N HIS A 84 -6.80 13.48 -2.97
CA HIS A 84 -7.66 12.84 -1.97
C HIS A 84 -8.64 13.82 -1.30
N ILE A 85 -8.14 14.89 -0.66
CA ILE A 85 -9.01 15.85 0.05
C ILE A 85 -10.03 16.50 -0.91
N PRO A 86 -9.64 17.06 -2.07
CA PRO A 86 -10.60 17.67 -2.98
C PRO A 86 -11.63 16.69 -3.55
N LEU A 87 -11.22 15.46 -3.91
CA LEU A 87 -12.10 14.49 -4.54
C LEU A 87 -13.02 13.82 -3.52
N SER A 88 -12.49 13.29 -2.42
CA SER A 88 -13.29 12.56 -1.42
C SER A 88 -14.25 13.47 -0.63
N PHE A 89 -13.85 14.71 -0.30
CA PHE A 89 -14.68 15.61 0.52
C PHE A 89 -15.38 16.72 -0.28
N GLY A 90 -14.78 17.16 -1.40
CA GLY A 90 -15.34 18.21 -2.25
C GLY A 90 -16.11 17.71 -3.47
N GLY A 91 -15.88 16.47 -3.91
CA GLY A 91 -16.36 15.95 -5.19
C GLY A 91 -17.88 15.90 -5.28
N VAL A 92 -18.57 15.38 -4.26
CA VAL A 92 -20.05 15.30 -4.25
C VAL A 92 -20.68 16.70 -4.22
N SER A 93 -20.10 17.64 -3.48
CA SER A 93 -20.56 19.04 -3.47
C SER A 93 -20.38 19.72 -4.83
N ALA A 94 -19.29 19.44 -5.53
CA ALA A 94 -19.08 19.93 -6.89
C ALA A 94 -20.14 19.37 -7.85
N VAL A 95 -20.44 18.07 -7.77
CA VAL A 95 -21.50 17.42 -8.55
C VAL A 95 -22.86 18.08 -8.28
N ALA A 96 -23.22 18.26 -7.01
CA ALA A 96 -24.48 18.92 -6.63
C ALA A 96 -24.60 20.33 -7.26
N SER A 97 -23.50 21.08 -7.28
CA SER A 97 -23.45 22.42 -7.88
C SER A 97 -23.65 22.41 -9.40
N VAL A 98 -23.10 21.43 -10.12
CA VAL A 98 -23.23 21.27 -11.58
C VAL A 98 -24.66 20.92 -11.97
N PHE A 99 -25.34 20.09 -11.17
CA PHE A 99 -26.74 19.72 -11.42
C PHE A 99 -27.75 20.76 -10.90
N HIS A 100 -27.30 21.86 -10.31
CA HIS A 100 -28.14 22.87 -9.66
C HIS A 100 -29.12 22.26 -8.61
N GLN A 101 -28.69 21.21 -7.92
CA GLN A 101 -29.47 20.52 -6.91
C GLN A 101 -28.82 20.69 -5.53
N SER A 102 -29.64 20.92 -4.50
CA SER A 102 -29.16 20.97 -3.10
C SER A 102 -28.95 19.58 -2.50
N VAL A 103 -29.64 18.56 -3.02
CA VAL A 103 -29.55 17.17 -2.61
C VAL A 103 -29.52 16.31 -3.87
N VAL A 104 -28.45 15.52 -4.03
CA VAL A 104 -28.29 14.58 -5.14
C VAL A 104 -29.08 13.33 -4.82
N ASP A 105 -29.82 12.77 -5.78
CA ASP A 105 -30.53 11.51 -5.57
C ASP A 105 -29.55 10.36 -5.27
N PRO A 106 -29.97 9.32 -4.54
CA PRO A 106 -29.05 8.27 -4.07
C PRO A 106 -28.30 7.55 -5.20
N GLN A 107 -28.95 7.34 -6.35
CA GLN A 107 -28.34 6.68 -7.50
C GLN A 107 -27.25 7.57 -8.13
N THR A 108 -27.57 8.84 -8.40
CA THR A 108 -26.58 9.80 -8.91
C THR A 108 -25.43 9.97 -7.93
N GLN A 109 -25.70 9.98 -6.63
CA GLN A 109 -24.67 10.08 -5.59
C GLN A 109 -23.73 8.87 -5.63
N ALA A 110 -24.26 7.64 -5.66
CA ALA A 110 -23.46 6.42 -5.73
C ALA A 110 -22.58 6.36 -6.99
N LEU A 111 -23.15 6.66 -8.15
CA LEU A 111 -22.41 6.69 -9.42
C LEU A 111 -21.34 7.79 -9.43
N SER A 112 -21.66 8.95 -8.88
CA SER A 112 -20.71 10.07 -8.80
C SER A 112 -19.51 9.73 -7.94
N ILE A 113 -19.72 9.16 -6.74
CA ILE A 113 -18.61 8.75 -5.86
C ILE A 113 -17.77 7.65 -6.53
N LEU A 114 -18.40 6.66 -7.16
CA LEU A 114 -17.68 5.61 -7.91
C LEU A 114 -16.77 6.20 -9.01
N ILE A 115 -17.27 7.19 -9.76
CA ILE A 115 -16.49 7.87 -10.79
C ILE A 115 -15.36 8.69 -10.18
N ILE A 116 -15.64 9.46 -9.12
CA ILE A 116 -14.67 10.32 -8.44
C ILE A 116 -13.50 9.50 -7.89
N GLU A 117 -13.79 8.39 -7.20
CA GLU A 117 -12.77 7.49 -6.64
C GLU A 117 -11.97 6.77 -7.73
N SER A 118 -12.62 6.41 -8.84
CA SER A 118 -11.93 5.87 -10.02
C SER A 118 -10.96 6.90 -10.62
N VAL A 119 -11.37 8.17 -10.68
CA VAL A 119 -10.53 9.28 -11.14
C VAL A 119 -9.38 9.52 -10.17
N GLU A 120 -9.61 9.46 -8.86
CA GLU A 120 -8.57 9.56 -7.84
C GLU A 120 -7.53 8.46 -8.02
N PHE A 121 -7.95 7.22 -8.23
CA PHE A 121 -7.04 6.10 -8.49
C PHE A 121 -6.21 6.29 -9.75
N ILE A 122 -6.83 6.71 -10.85
CA ILE A 122 -6.09 7.02 -12.09
C ILE A 122 -5.10 8.17 -11.84
N GLY A 123 -5.52 9.22 -11.13
CA GLY A 123 -4.68 10.35 -10.75
C GLY A 123 -3.46 9.94 -9.93
N PHE A 124 -3.66 9.04 -8.95
CA PHE A 124 -2.58 8.48 -8.15
C PHE A 124 -1.60 7.65 -8.98
N LEU A 125 -2.09 6.80 -9.89
CA LEU A 125 -1.23 6.03 -10.80
C LEU A 125 -0.42 6.93 -11.74
N LEU A 126 -1.02 8.01 -12.24
CA LEU A 126 -0.33 9.01 -13.06
C LEU A 126 0.72 9.75 -12.24
N LEU A 127 0.40 10.16 -11.02
CA LEU A 127 1.33 10.82 -10.10
C LEU A 127 2.56 9.95 -9.86
N LEU A 128 2.39 8.65 -9.62
CA LEU A 128 3.52 7.74 -9.45
C LEU A 128 4.34 7.55 -10.71
N ARG A 129 3.70 7.55 -11.89
CA ARG A 129 4.42 7.46 -13.17
C ARG A 129 5.31 8.68 -13.43
N PHE A 130 4.85 9.87 -13.04
CA PHE A 130 5.58 11.13 -13.25
C PHE A 130 6.55 11.46 -12.11
N SER A 131 6.28 10.99 -10.89
CA SER A 131 7.23 11.06 -9.80
C SER A 131 8.41 10.16 -10.14
N HIS A 132 9.63 10.71 -10.13
CA HIS A 132 10.87 10.00 -10.46
C HIS A 132 11.16 8.78 -9.53
N ASN A 133 10.28 8.52 -8.56
CA ASN A 133 10.17 7.26 -7.84
C ASN A 133 9.45 6.23 -8.72
N GLN A 134 10.21 5.55 -9.57
CA GLN A 134 9.78 4.28 -10.16
C GLN A 134 9.75 3.20 -9.06
N VAL A 135 8.85 3.35 -8.08
CA VAL A 135 8.32 2.18 -7.39
C VAL A 135 7.47 1.53 -8.46
N GLU A 136 7.97 0.47 -9.09
CA GLU A 136 7.16 -0.35 -9.98
C GLU A 136 6.02 -0.94 -9.14
N LEU A 137 4.93 -0.20 -9.00
CA LEU A 137 3.72 -0.64 -8.31
C LEU A 137 3.19 -1.91 -9.01
N LEU A 138 3.44 -2.03 -10.32
CA LEU A 138 3.23 -3.26 -11.08
C LEU A 138 4.02 -4.47 -10.54
N ASP A 139 5.20 -4.28 -9.96
CA ASP A 139 5.96 -5.34 -9.29
C ASP A 139 5.41 -5.70 -7.91
N CYS A 140 4.67 -4.79 -7.25
CA CYS A 140 3.89 -5.12 -6.04
C CYS A 140 2.65 -5.96 -6.36
N PHE A 141 2.06 -5.79 -7.55
CA PHE A 141 0.96 -6.61 -8.04
C PHE A 141 1.40 -7.92 -8.67
N LYS A 142 2.68 -8.05 -9.07
CA LYS A 142 3.19 -9.31 -9.58
C LYS A 142 3.26 -10.35 -8.46
N PRO A 143 2.68 -11.54 -8.66
CA PRO A 143 2.85 -12.63 -7.71
C PRO A 143 4.33 -13.01 -7.65
N LYS A 144 5.02 -12.58 -6.59
CA LYS A 144 6.38 -13.07 -6.30
C LYS A 144 6.28 -14.58 -6.10
N LYS A 145 7.19 -15.33 -6.74
CA LYS A 145 7.25 -16.80 -6.74
C LYS A 145 7.08 -17.30 -5.29
N LEU A 146 5.88 -17.80 -4.99
CA LEU A 146 5.41 -18.04 -3.63
C LEU A 146 6.26 -19.13 -2.96
N LEU A 147 6.83 -18.81 -1.80
CA LEU A 147 7.17 -19.84 -0.83
C LEU A 147 5.85 -20.45 -0.38
N LYS A 148 5.68 -21.76 -0.58
CA LYS A 148 4.45 -22.53 -0.32
C LYS A 148 3.86 -22.31 1.08
N GLU A 149 4.66 -21.85 2.04
CA GLU A 149 4.30 -21.61 3.44
C GLU A 149 3.74 -20.20 3.73
N ARG A 150 4.03 -19.19 2.92
CA ARG A 150 3.56 -17.79 3.13
C ARG A 150 2.56 -17.38 2.05
N SER A 151 1.45 -18.11 1.94
CA SER A 151 0.43 -17.84 0.93
C SER A 151 -0.39 -16.60 1.28
N TRP A 152 -0.64 -15.74 0.30
CA TRP A 152 -1.46 -14.53 0.50
C TRP A 152 -2.89 -14.88 0.95
N ILE A 153 -3.42 -16.05 0.54
CA ILE A 153 -4.73 -16.56 0.97
C ILE A 153 -4.74 -16.83 2.49
N LEU A 154 -3.70 -17.48 3.02
CA LEU A 154 -3.61 -17.75 4.45
C LEU A 154 -3.51 -16.44 5.24
N ALA A 155 -2.74 -15.47 4.75
CA ALA A 155 -2.69 -14.13 5.33
C ALA A 155 -4.08 -13.48 5.37
N SER A 156 -4.84 -13.59 4.28
CA SER A 156 -6.19 -13.03 4.18
C SER A 156 -7.16 -13.68 5.16
N ILE A 157 -7.16 -15.01 5.29
CA ILE A 157 -8.03 -15.72 6.22
C ILE A 157 -7.73 -15.33 7.67
N LEU A 158 -6.44 -15.35 8.06
CA LEU A 158 -6.03 -15.01 9.42
C LEU A 158 -6.31 -13.53 9.73
N GLY A 159 -5.98 -12.62 8.80
CA GLY A 159 -6.21 -11.19 8.96
C GLY A 159 -7.69 -10.85 9.06
N PHE A 160 -8.53 -11.41 8.18
CA PHE A 160 -9.97 -11.18 8.22
C PHE A 160 -10.60 -11.77 9.50
N GLY A 161 -10.20 -12.98 9.89
CA GLY A 161 -10.65 -13.59 11.15
C GLY A 161 -10.30 -12.74 12.38
N PHE A 162 -9.10 -12.15 12.39
CA PHE A 162 -8.68 -11.24 13.46
C PHE A 162 -9.49 -9.93 13.48
N ILE A 163 -9.81 -9.35 12.31
CA ILE A 163 -10.66 -8.16 12.22
C ILE A 163 -12.06 -8.48 12.75
N VAL A 164 -12.69 -9.56 12.29
CA VAL A 164 -14.04 -9.97 12.75
C VAL A 164 -14.06 -10.20 14.26
N LEU A 165 -13.04 -10.88 14.80
CA LEU A 165 -12.90 -11.06 16.24
C LEU A 165 -12.78 -9.71 16.97
N THR A 166 -11.97 -8.80 16.45
CA THR A 166 -11.78 -7.47 17.03
C THR A 166 -13.11 -6.70 17.04
N LEU A 167 -13.85 -6.69 15.92
CA LEU A 167 -15.16 -6.04 15.82
C LEU A 167 -16.16 -6.59 16.83
N PHE A 168 -16.22 -7.92 16.97
CA PHE A 168 -17.09 -8.57 17.94
C PHE A 168 -16.74 -8.18 19.37
N LEU A 169 -15.45 -8.20 19.73
CA LEU A 169 -14.99 -7.80 21.06
C LEU A 169 -15.26 -6.32 21.34
N THR A 170 -15.00 -5.44 20.37
CA THR A 170 -15.26 -4.01 20.51
C THR A 170 -16.74 -3.70 20.61
N SER A 171 -17.60 -4.46 19.91
CA SER A 171 -19.05 -4.32 19.99
C SER A 171 -19.58 -4.65 21.39
N ILE A 172 -19.17 -5.80 21.96
CA ILE A 172 -19.52 -6.19 23.34
C ILE A 172 -19.06 -5.11 24.34
N LEU A 173 -17.83 -4.64 24.18
CA LEU A 173 -17.27 -3.64 25.08
C LEU A 173 -18.00 -2.28 24.96
N ALA A 174 -18.36 -1.88 23.74
CA ALA A 174 -19.11 -0.66 23.49
C ALA A 174 -20.51 -0.72 24.11
N ASP A 175 -21.23 -1.83 23.94
CA ASP A 175 -22.55 -2.06 24.54
C ASP A 175 -22.50 -1.97 26.07
N GLN A 176 -21.42 -2.47 26.69
CA GLN A 176 -21.24 -2.41 28.15
C GLN A 176 -20.87 -1.03 28.68
N LEU A 177 -20.07 -0.25 27.95
CA LEU A 177 -19.51 1.02 28.43
C LEU A 177 -20.32 2.25 28.02
N ILE A 178 -20.84 2.26 26.80
CA ILE A 178 -21.43 3.44 26.14
C ILE A 178 -22.92 3.21 25.86
N GLY A 179 -23.35 1.95 25.82
CA GLY A 179 -24.67 1.54 25.36
C GLY A 179 -24.72 1.33 23.85
N PRO A 180 -25.78 0.66 23.35
CA PRO A 180 -25.90 0.35 21.94
C PRO A 180 -25.94 1.63 21.12
N LYS A 181 -24.93 1.83 20.27
CA LYS A 181 -24.90 2.85 19.23
C LYS A 181 -25.12 2.15 17.90
N ASP A 182 -26.16 2.57 17.18
CA ASP A 182 -26.36 2.08 15.83
C ASP A 182 -25.17 2.50 14.96
N VAL A 183 -24.61 1.53 14.24
CA VAL A 183 -23.62 1.77 13.18
C VAL A 183 -24.39 2.27 11.95
N ASN A 184 -25.13 3.36 12.09
CA ASN A 184 -26.04 3.84 11.07
C ASN A 184 -25.37 4.97 10.30
N ASN A 185 -24.94 4.68 9.07
CA ASN A 185 -24.64 5.72 8.10
C ASN A 185 -25.89 5.87 7.21
N PRO A 186 -26.80 6.82 7.54
CA PRO A 186 -28.08 6.94 6.84
C PRO A 186 -27.88 7.24 5.35
N VAL A 187 -26.85 8.01 5.01
CA VAL A 187 -26.51 8.33 3.61
C VAL A 187 -26.14 7.06 2.84
N LEU A 188 -25.31 6.20 3.43
CA LEU A 188 -24.93 4.93 2.81
C LEU A 188 -26.12 3.97 2.71
N ARG A 189 -26.98 3.93 3.73
CA ARG A 189 -28.22 3.12 3.72
C ARG A 189 -29.17 3.58 2.61
N ASP A 190 -29.34 4.88 2.44
CA ASP A 190 -30.17 5.47 1.38
C ASP A 190 -29.62 5.14 0.00
N MET A 191 -28.29 5.21 -0.18
CA MET A 191 -27.62 4.78 -1.42
C MET A 191 -27.81 3.29 -1.71
N LEU A 192 -27.66 2.42 -0.70
CA LEU A 192 -27.89 0.97 -0.85
C LEU A 192 -29.35 0.64 -1.16
N SER A 193 -30.29 1.43 -0.63
CA SER A 193 -31.74 1.25 -0.84
C SER A 193 -32.27 1.99 -2.08
N GLY A 194 -31.42 2.77 -2.77
CA GLY A 194 -31.76 3.62 -3.91
C GLY A 194 -31.99 2.91 -5.24
N GLY A 195 -32.20 1.59 -5.22
CA GLY A 195 -32.41 0.74 -6.41
C GLY A 195 -31.19 -0.07 -6.84
N GLU A 196 -31.39 -0.99 -7.79
CA GLU A 196 -30.38 -1.99 -8.18
C GLU A 196 -29.09 -1.37 -8.72
N ILE A 197 -29.20 -0.30 -9.52
CA ILE A 197 -28.06 0.42 -10.08
C ILE A 197 -27.24 1.06 -8.96
N SER A 198 -27.91 1.71 -8.02
CA SER A 198 -27.28 2.37 -6.87
C SER A 198 -26.58 1.37 -5.95
N ALA A 199 -27.26 0.26 -5.62
CA ALA A 199 -26.69 -0.82 -4.82
C ALA A 199 -25.46 -1.45 -5.50
N THR A 200 -25.55 -1.73 -6.81
CA THR A 200 -24.42 -2.26 -7.59
C THR A 200 -23.24 -1.28 -7.61
N ALA A 201 -23.51 0.01 -7.80
CA ALA A 201 -22.49 1.05 -7.74
C ALA A 201 -21.81 1.11 -6.36
N CYS A 202 -22.57 1.00 -5.26
CA CYS A 202 -22.03 0.95 -3.91
C CYS A 202 -21.13 -0.28 -3.69
N ILE A 203 -21.56 -1.46 -4.14
CA ILE A 203 -20.76 -2.69 -4.01
C ILE A 203 -19.44 -2.55 -4.79
N LEU A 204 -19.49 -2.06 -6.04
CA LEU A 204 -18.28 -1.85 -6.84
C LEU A 204 -17.35 -0.81 -6.20
N LEU A 205 -17.92 0.29 -5.69
CA LEU A 205 -17.18 1.36 -5.03
C LEU A 205 -16.46 0.82 -3.78
N TYR A 206 -17.21 0.37 -2.77
CA TYR A 206 -16.67 0.07 -1.45
C TYR A 206 -15.94 -1.28 -1.38
N CYS A 207 -16.32 -2.27 -2.20
CA CYS A 207 -15.70 -3.59 -2.15
C CYS A 207 -14.58 -3.78 -3.19
N VAL A 208 -14.48 -2.91 -4.19
CA VAL A 208 -13.49 -3.07 -5.28
C VAL A 208 -12.63 -1.82 -5.46
N VAL A 209 -13.22 -0.69 -5.86
CA VAL A 209 -12.45 0.51 -6.22
C VAL A 209 -11.71 1.09 -5.04
N THR A 210 -12.40 1.36 -3.92
CA THR A 210 -11.80 1.97 -2.73
C THR A 210 -10.70 1.08 -2.12
N PRO A 211 -10.91 -0.24 -1.89
CA PRO A 211 -9.83 -1.10 -1.41
C PRO A 211 -8.61 -1.13 -2.34
N ILE A 212 -8.82 -1.20 -3.66
CA ILE A 212 -7.69 -1.20 -4.61
C ILE A 212 -6.92 0.12 -4.54
N LEU A 213 -7.62 1.25 -4.53
CA LEU A 213 -7.03 2.58 -4.40
C LEU A 213 -6.22 2.71 -3.10
N GLU A 214 -6.87 2.49 -1.96
CA GLU A 214 -6.28 2.72 -0.66
C GLU A 214 -5.13 1.75 -0.37
N GLU A 215 -5.27 0.46 -0.70
CA GLU A 215 -4.14 -0.47 -0.55
C GLU A 215 -2.97 -0.09 -1.46
N SER A 216 -3.23 0.39 -2.67
CA SER A 216 -2.16 0.87 -3.57
C SER A 216 -1.40 2.05 -2.98
N VAL A 217 -2.11 3.01 -2.37
CA VAL A 217 -1.52 4.20 -1.74
C VAL A 217 -0.77 3.84 -0.46
N TYR A 218 -1.46 3.22 0.50
CA TYR A 218 -0.96 3.08 1.87
C TYR A 218 -0.03 1.88 2.02
N ARG A 219 -0.27 0.77 1.30
CA ARG A 219 0.53 -0.46 1.41
C ARG A 219 1.53 -0.53 0.27
N GLY A 220 1.05 -0.46 -0.97
CA GLY A 220 1.86 -0.55 -2.17
C GLY A 220 2.93 0.54 -2.26
N PHE A 221 2.55 1.80 -2.04
CA PHE A 221 3.47 2.94 -2.12
C PHE A 221 4.07 3.31 -0.76
N LEU A 222 3.26 3.74 0.21
CA LEU A 222 3.73 4.35 1.46
C LEU A 222 4.47 3.35 2.34
N LEU A 223 3.84 2.23 2.71
CA LEU A 223 4.45 1.23 3.60
C LEU A 223 5.69 0.58 2.97
N THR A 224 5.64 0.24 1.68
CA THR A 224 6.80 -0.29 0.94
C THR A 224 7.97 0.68 0.98
N SER A 225 7.71 1.96 0.73
CA SER A 225 8.76 2.98 0.71
C SER A 225 9.30 3.30 2.11
N LEU A 226 8.45 3.29 3.15
CA LEU A 226 8.92 3.43 4.53
C LEU A 226 9.82 2.25 4.91
N SER A 227 9.45 1.03 4.50
CA SER A 227 10.19 -0.20 4.82
C SER A 227 11.59 -0.29 4.20
N SER A 228 11.94 0.61 3.26
CA SER A 228 13.31 0.73 2.78
C SER A 228 14.21 1.63 3.63
N THR A 229 13.64 2.42 4.54
CA THR A 229 14.36 3.37 5.40
C THR A 229 14.21 3.08 6.89
N MET A 230 13.24 2.27 7.29
CA MET A 230 12.99 1.90 8.68
C MET A 230 12.51 0.45 8.84
N THR A 231 12.33 0.01 10.09
CA THR A 231 11.86 -1.36 10.38
C THR A 231 10.41 -1.55 9.91
N TRP A 232 10.07 -2.78 9.50
CA TRP A 232 8.70 -3.09 9.04
C TRP A 232 7.62 -2.73 10.08
N LYS A 233 7.91 -2.85 11.38
CA LYS A 233 6.99 -2.48 12.47
C LYS A 233 6.69 -0.98 12.46
N GLN A 234 7.73 -0.16 12.36
CA GLN A 234 7.58 1.30 12.28
C GLN A 234 6.84 1.70 11.01
N SER A 235 7.15 1.08 9.87
CA SER A 235 6.45 1.32 8.60
C SER A 235 4.96 1.00 8.69
N VAL A 236 4.59 -0.13 9.30
CA VAL A 236 3.19 -0.51 9.51
C VAL A 236 2.49 0.51 10.40
N ILE A 237 3.08 0.90 11.53
CA ILE A 237 2.49 1.87 12.45
C ILE A 237 2.27 3.22 11.76
N ILE A 238 3.29 3.76 11.10
CA ILE A 238 3.20 5.07 10.44
C ILE A 238 2.22 5.05 9.27
N SER A 239 2.26 4.03 8.42
CA SER A 239 1.29 3.90 7.32
C SER A 239 -0.14 3.79 7.85
N SER A 240 -0.37 3.00 8.91
CA SER A 240 -1.69 2.84 9.53
C SER A 240 -2.20 4.12 10.19
N LEU A 241 -1.31 4.91 10.81
CA LEU A 241 -1.67 6.22 11.37
C LEU A 241 -2.09 7.19 10.26
N ILE A 242 -1.34 7.24 9.16
CA ILE A 242 -1.65 8.13 8.02
C ILE A 242 -2.96 7.70 7.35
N PHE A 243 -3.16 6.40 7.12
CA PHE A 243 -4.42 5.82 6.63
C PHE A 243 -5.61 6.22 7.52
N SER A 244 -5.47 6.07 8.83
CA SER A 244 -6.54 6.43 9.75
C SER A 244 -6.79 7.95 9.79
N ALA A 245 -5.75 8.77 9.68
CA ALA A 245 -5.88 10.22 9.71
C ALA A 245 -6.50 10.79 8.42
N SER A 246 -6.27 10.15 7.27
CA SER A 246 -6.80 10.60 5.97
C SER A 246 -8.33 10.52 5.88
N HIS A 247 -8.97 9.75 6.76
CA HIS A 247 -10.42 9.63 6.83
C HIS A 247 -11.09 10.81 7.56
N PHE A 248 -10.31 11.67 8.23
CA PHE A 248 -10.81 12.84 8.98
C PHE A 248 -11.97 12.54 9.95
N SER A 249 -12.06 11.30 10.46
CA SER A 249 -13.08 10.86 11.42
C SER A 249 -12.43 10.54 12.77
N GLY A 250 -12.71 11.37 13.77
CA GLY A 250 -12.21 11.16 15.14
C GLY A 250 -12.82 9.92 15.80
N GLU A 251 -14.10 9.64 15.53
CA GLU A 251 -14.81 8.49 16.11
C GLU A 251 -14.26 7.15 15.57
N ASN A 252 -14.01 7.08 14.26
CA ASN A 252 -13.54 5.85 13.62
C ASN A 252 -12.02 5.70 13.63
N PHE A 253 -11.27 6.69 14.13
CA PHE A 253 -9.81 6.72 14.07
C PHE A 253 -9.19 5.45 14.67
N LEU A 254 -9.56 5.07 15.90
CA LEU A 254 -8.95 3.91 16.55
C LEU A 254 -9.26 2.60 15.78
N GLN A 255 -10.49 2.46 15.29
CA GLN A 255 -10.90 1.29 14.51
C GLN A 255 -10.14 1.20 13.19
N LEU A 256 -10.07 2.30 12.43
CA LEU A 256 -9.34 2.38 11.16
C LEU A 256 -7.84 2.16 11.36
N PHE A 257 -7.26 2.66 12.46
CA PHE A 257 -5.86 2.42 12.80
C PHE A 257 -5.58 0.93 13.04
N VAL A 258 -6.43 0.22 13.78
CA VAL A 258 -6.27 -1.22 14.05
C VAL A 258 -6.42 -2.04 12.76
N ILE A 259 -7.45 -1.74 11.94
CA ILE A 259 -7.60 -2.34 10.61
C ILE A 259 -6.37 -2.06 9.76
N GLY A 260 -5.87 -0.82 9.83
CA GLY A 260 -4.63 -0.34 9.26
C GLY A 260 -3.46 -1.30 9.50
N ILE A 261 -3.24 -1.63 10.78
CA ILE A 261 -2.18 -2.51 11.25
C ILE A 261 -2.34 -3.92 10.68
N VAL A 262 -3.55 -4.47 10.71
CA VAL A 262 -3.81 -5.85 10.23
C VAL A 262 -3.49 -5.95 8.74
N LEU A 263 -4.00 -5.01 7.95
CA LEU A 263 -3.74 -4.94 6.51
C LEU A 263 -2.25 -4.77 6.21
N GLY A 264 -1.55 -3.91 6.96
CA GLY A 264 -0.10 -3.73 6.83
C GLY A 264 0.70 -4.97 7.19
N CYS A 265 0.35 -5.66 8.28
CA CYS A 265 0.98 -6.90 8.71
C CYS A 265 0.78 -8.04 7.69
N SER A 266 -0.43 -8.18 7.15
CA SER A 266 -0.74 -9.17 6.11
C SER A 266 0.08 -8.94 4.85
N TYR A 267 0.25 -7.68 4.44
CA TYR A 267 1.11 -7.34 3.30
C TYR A 267 2.59 -7.62 3.60
N CYS A 268 3.09 -7.21 4.76
CA CYS A 268 4.46 -7.50 5.18
C CYS A 268 4.75 -9.00 5.17
N TRP A 269 3.84 -9.81 5.73
CA TRP A 269 4.05 -11.25 5.86
C TRP A 269 3.93 -12.00 4.52
N SER A 270 2.95 -11.65 3.69
CA SER A 270 2.71 -12.31 2.40
C SER A 270 3.55 -11.77 1.26
N GLY A 271 4.05 -10.53 1.36
CA GLY A 271 4.72 -9.80 0.29
C GLY A 271 3.82 -9.54 -0.93
N ASN A 272 2.50 -9.73 -0.80
CA ASN A 272 1.53 -9.64 -1.89
C ASN A 272 0.35 -8.73 -1.49
N LEU A 273 0.15 -7.68 -2.28
CA LEU A 273 -0.87 -6.67 -2.02
C LEU A 273 -2.30 -7.24 -2.06
N SER A 274 -2.53 -8.31 -2.83
CA SER A 274 -3.82 -9.02 -2.87
C SER A 274 -4.29 -9.48 -1.50
N SER A 275 -3.37 -9.75 -0.56
CA SER A 275 -3.76 -10.16 0.80
C SER A 275 -4.55 -9.06 1.52
N SER A 276 -4.04 -7.84 1.50
CA SER A 276 -4.66 -6.67 2.11
C SER A 276 -5.90 -6.24 1.34
N ILE A 277 -5.86 -6.24 0.01
CA ILE A 277 -7.04 -5.91 -0.81
C ILE A 277 -8.19 -6.85 -0.47
N ALA A 278 -7.95 -8.17 -0.43
CA ALA A 278 -8.99 -9.13 -0.10
C ALA A 278 -9.56 -8.94 1.32
N ILE A 279 -8.70 -8.73 2.33
CA ILE A 279 -9.17 -8.47 3.70
C ILE A 279 -10.02 -7.20 3.75
N HIS A 280 -9.57 -6.13 3.10
CA HIS A 280 -10.25 -4.85 3.10
C HIS A 280 -11.58 -4.92 2.36
N SER A 281 -11.62 -5.52 1.16
CA SER A 281 -12.86 -5.78 0.41
C SER A 281 -13.87 -6.59 1.23
N LEU A 282 -13.42 -7.64 1.92
CA LEU A 282 -14.30 -8.46 2.77
C LEU A 282 -14.82 -7.69 3.99
N TYR A 283 -13.96 -6.88 4.62
CA TYR A 283 -14.36 -6.01 5.71
C TYR A 283 -15.42 -5.00 5.25
N ASN A 284 -15.20 -4.32 4.11
CA ASN A 284 -16.17 -3.37 3.57
C ASN A 284 -17.48 -4.05 3.16
N ALA A 285 -17.42 -5.25 2.58
CA ALA A 285 -18.61 -6.03 2.27
C ALA A 285 -19.42 -6.39 3.53
N LEU A 286 -18.74 -6.75 4.62
CA LEU A 286 -19.39 -7.01 5.91
C LEU A 286 -20.08 -5.74 6.44
N ILE A 287 -19.40 -4.59 6.41
CA ILE A 287 -19.97 -3.32 6.86
C ILE A 287 -21.15 -2.89 5.99
N LEU A 288 -21.07 -3.04 4.66
CA LEU A 288 -22.20 -2.77 3.75
C LEU A 288 -23.39 -3.66 4.08
N TYR A 289 -23.16 -4.96 4.27
CA TYR A 289 -24.21 -5.91 4.62
C TYR A 289 -24.90 -5.53 5.93
N VAL A 290 -24.12 -5.26 6.99
CA VAL A 290 -24.64 -4.83 8.29
C VAL A 290 -25.45 -3.52 8.15
N THR A 291 -24.94 -2.56 7.39
CA THR A 291 -25.63 -1.26 7.15
C THR A 291 -26.94 -1.45 6.40
N TYR A 292 -27.02 -2.41 5.47
CA TYR A 292 -28.22 -2.69 4.70
C TYR A 292 -29.33 -3.35 5.53
N VAL A 293 -28.96 -4.24 6.46
CA VAL A 293 -29.93 -5.02 7.27
C VAL A 293 -30.37 -4.32 8.56
N SER A 294 -29.65 -3.28 8.99
CA SER A 294 -29.99 -2.43 10.14
C SER A 294 -30.95 -1.31 9.72
#